data_AF-A0A523V9H1-F1
#
_entry.id   AF-A0A523V9H1-F1
#
_cell.length_a   1.000
_cell.length_b   1.000
_cell.length_c   1.000
_cell.angle_alpha   90.00
_cell.angle_beta   90.00
_cell.angle_gamma   90.00
#
_symmetry.space_group_name_H-M   'P 1'
#
loop_
_entity.id
_entity.type
_entity.pdbx_description
1 polymer ?
#
loop_
_entity_poly.entity_id
_entity_poly.type
_entity_poly.pdbx_seq_one_letter_code
_entity_poly.pdbx_strand_id
1 'polypeptide(L)'
;MKTLIPHKQNKKDFYEGGENMQNTAGPESNVILFSSGKGGSGCSFIASTIATYLARKTSSNILLLDLNTGKRDSRIVFDVDNGSYRDFGDIKNPVDSIDTSVLKRLVINFDNSLHLIIP
;
A
#
# COMPACT_ATOMS: atom_id res chain seq x y z
N MET A 1 29.44 42.40 -50.91
CA MET A 1 28.99 42.50 -49.51
C MET A 1 29.24 41.16 -48.85
N LYS A 2 30.24 41.07 -47.96
CA LYS A 2 30.47 39.89 -47.11
C LYS A 2 29.30 39.75 -46.14
N THR A 3 28.90 38.53 -45.75
CA THR A 3 28.85 38.06 -44.35
C THR A 3 28.08 36.73 -44.21
N LEU A 4 28.87 35.71 -43.81
CA LEU A 4 28.65 34.57 -42.90
C LEU A 4 27.65 33.43 -43.20
N ILE A 5 28.27 32.27 -43.44
CA ILE A 5 27.80 30.88 -43.41
C ILE A 5 27.62 30.43 -41.95
N PRO A 6 26.62 29.59 -41.61
CA PRO A 6 26.42 29.08 -40.25
C PRO A 6 27.49 28.05 -39.84
N HIS A 7 28.10 28.26 -38.67
CA HIS A 7 28.96 27.27 -38.03
C HIS A 7 28.10 26.27 -37.24
N LYS A 8 27.84 25.10 -37.82
CA LYS A 8 27.46 23.90 -37.05
C LYS A 8 28.72 23.39 -36.33
N GLN A 9 28.69 23.31 -35.01
CA GLN A 9 29.67 22.53 -34.25
C GLN A 9 29.16 21.10 -34.07
N ASN A 10 29.87 20.16 -34.69
CA ASN A 10 29.84 18.74 -34.39
C ASN A 10 30.64 18.46 -33.11
N LYS A 11 30.02 17.75 -32.16
CA LYS A 11 30.68 16.85 -31.20
C LYS A 11 29.80 15.61 -31.13
N LYS A 12 30.06 14.61 -31.98
CA LYS A 12 30.80 13.38 -31.66
C LYS A 12 30.18 12.61 -30.48
N ASP A 13 29.26 11.74 -30.86
CA ASP A 13 29.07 10.35 -30.39
C ASP A 13 29.92 9.92 -29.19
N PHE A 14 29.23 9.69 -28.07
CA PHE A 14 29.60 8.66 -27.10
C PHE A 14 28.34 7.84 -26.83
N TYR A 15 28.26 6.68 -27.47
CA TYR A 15 27.39 5.59 -27.07
C TYR A 15 28.07 4.90 -25.88
N GLU A 16 27.61 5.17 -24.67
CA GLU A 16 27.73 4.23 -23.57
C GLU A 16 26.33 3.72 -23.25
N GLY A 17 26.17 2.40 -23.36
CA GLY A 17 24.90 1.71 -23.21
C GLY A 17 24.30 1.96 -21.84
N GLY A 18 23.29 2.83 -21.79
CA GLY A 18 22.30 2.78 -20.74
C GLY A 18 21.41 1.59 -21.03
N GLU A 19 21.60 0.49 -20.28
CA GLU A 19 20.57 -0.54 -20.18
C GLU A 19 19.23 0.16 -19.96
N ASN A 20 18.25 -0.15 -20.81
CA ASN A 20 16.88 0.27 -20.57
C ASN A 20 16.47 -0.34 -19.24
N MET A 21 16.61 0.43 -18.16
CA MET A 21 16.00 0.15 -16.89
C MET A 21 14.50 0.27 -17.15
N GLN A 22 13.89 -0.82 -17.59
CA GLN A 22 12.45 -0.96 -17.62
C GLN A 22 12.02 -0.67 -16.18
N ASN A 23 11.50 0.52 -15.97
CA ASN A 23 10.82 0.87 -14.75
C ASN A 23 9.61 -0.07 -14.72
N THR A 24 9.77 -1.25 -14.12
CA THR A 24 8.68 -2.15 -13.81
C THR A 24 7.93 -1.49 -12.66
N ALA A 25 7.24 -0.38 -12.96
CA ALA A 25 6.21 0.14 -12.10
C ALA A 25 5.28 -1.04 -11.86
N GLY A 26 5.30 -1.57 -10.63
CA GLY A 26 4.40 -2.63 -10.24
C GLY A 26 2.96 -2.20 -10.54
N PRO A 27 2.02 -3.15 -10.64
CA PRO A 27 0.62 -2.82 -10.88
C PRO A 27 0.16 -1.73 -9.90
N GLU A 28 -0.40 -0.64 -10.41
CA GLU A 28 -0.84 0.48 -9.57
C GLU A 28 -1.90 0.01 -8.56
N SER A 29 -1.70 0.37 -7.30
CA SER A 29 -2.66 0.07 -6.22
C SER A 29 -3.72 1.16 -6.12
N ASN A 30 -5.00 0.78 -6.15
CA ASN A 30 -6.09 1.70 -5.85
C ASN A 30 -6.28 1.83 -4.33
N VAL A 31 -6.19 3.05 -3.80
CA VAL A 31 -6.40 3.33 -2.37
C VAL A 31 -7.78 3.93 -2.15
N ILE A 32 -8.58 3.31 -1.28
CA ILE A 32 -9.92 3.79 -0.91
C ILE A 32 -9.91 4.12 0.59
N LEU A 33 -10.23 5.36 0.94
CA LEU A 33 -10.27 5.82 2.33
C LEU A 33 -11.70 5.84 2.87
N PHE A 34 -11.91 5.16 3.98
CA PHE A 34 -13.15 5.23 4.75
C PHE A 34 -12.92 6.05 6.02
N SER A 35 -13.71 7.11 6.22
CA SER A 35 -13.68 7.91 7.44
C SER A 35 -15.11 8.31 7.83
N SER A 36 -15.32 8.56 9.12
CA SER A 36 -16.59 9.06 9.65
C SER A 36 -16.34 10.11 10.73
N GLY A 37 -17.16 11.17 10.72
CA GLY A 37 -17.12 12.21 11.74
C GLY A 37 -17.78 11.81 13.07
N LYS A 38 -18.38 10.62 13.17
CA LYS A 38 -19.05 10.14 14.39
C LYS A 38 -18.79 8.64 14.61
N GLY A 39 -18.45 8.29 15.85
CA GLY A 39 -18.38 6.89 16.28
C GLY A 39 -19.75 6.21 16.18
N GLY A 40 -19.76 4.93 15.80
CA GLY A 40 -21.01 4.13 15.72
C GLY A 40 -21.83 4.34 14.44
N SER A 41 -21.33 5.09 13.46
CA SER A 41 -22.02 5.27 12.16
C SER A 41 -21.89 4.06 11.21
N GLY A 42 -21.25 2.98 11.63
CA GLY A 42 -21.02 1.78 10.81
C GLY A 42 -19.86 1.87 9.81
N CYS A 43 -19.00 2.89 9.89
CA CYS A 43 -17.89 3.08 8.93
C CYS A 43 -16.96 1.84 8.85
N SER A 44 -16.48 1.34 9.99
CA SER A 44 -15.62 0.15 10.06
C SER A 44 -16.30 -1.09 9.49
N PHE A 45 -17.60 -1.25 9.75
CA PHE A 45 -18.39 -2.36 9.23
C PHE A 45 -18.50 -2.31 7.70
N ILE A 46 -18.81 -1.13 7.15
CA ILE A 46 -18.89 -0.92 5.70
C ILE A 46 -17.53 -1.18 5.04
N ALA A 47 -16.44 -0.63 5.58
CA ALA A 47 -15.10 -0.83 5.06
C ALA A 47 -14.72 -2.33 5.02
N SER A 48 -14.97 -3.04 6.13
CA SER A 48 -14.70 -4.48 6.25
C SER A 48 -15.55 -5.30 5.27
N THR A 49 -16.82 -4.93 5.10
CA THR A 49 -17.74 -5.59 4.17
C THR A 49 -17.29 -5.40 2.72
N ILE A 50 -16.92 -4.19 2.33
CA ILE A 50 -16.45 -3.89 0.96
C ILE A 50 -15.14 -4.62 0.68
N ALA A 51 -14.18 -4.59 1.61
CA ALA A 51 -12.91 -5.31 1.45
C ALA A 51 -13.15 -6.82 1.25
N THR A 52 -14.01 -7.42 2.07
CA THR A 52 -14.40 -8.82 1.95
C THR A 52 -15.10 -9.11 0.62
N TYR A 53 -16.03 -8.25 0.19
CA TYR A 53 -16.72 -8.39 -1.07
C TYR A 53 -15.74 -8.37 -2.25
N LEU A 54 -14.81 -7.41 -2.28
CA LEU A 54 -13.80 -7.29 -3.33
C LEU A 54 -12.87 -8.50 -3.37
N ALA A 55 -12.40 -8.98 -2.21
CA ALA A 55 -11.55 -10.17 -2.11
C ALA A 55 -12.26 -11.44 -2.61
N ARG A 56 -13.60 -11.49 -2.55
CA ARG A 56 -14.40 -12.62 -3.05
C ARG A 56 -14.80 -12.50 -4.52
N LYS A 57 -14.89 -11.29 -5.06
CA LYS A 57 -15.48 -11.02 -6.39
C LYS A 57 -14.46 -10.66 -7.45
N THR A 58 -13.23 -10.38 -7.06
CA THR A 58 -12.15 -10.00 -7.96
C THR A 58 -10.98 -10.95 -7.81
N SER A 59 -10.04 -10.92 -8.76
CA SER A 59 -8.75 -11.61 -8.63
C SER A 59 -7.67 -10.72 -7.97
N SER A 60 -8.07 -9.59 -7.39
CA SER A 60 -7.15 -8.63 -6.77
C SER A 60 -6.80 -9.03 -5.34
N ASN A 61 -5.55 -8.74 -4.94
CA ASN A 61 -5.15 -8.76 -3.53
C ASN A 61 -5.68 -7.51 -2.85
N ILE A 62 -6.43 -7.69 -1.76
CA ILE A 62 -7.08 -6.62 -1.02
C ILE A 62 -6.42 -6.50 0.34
N LEU A 63 -5.85 -5.33 0.64
CA LEU A 63 -5.35 -5.00 1.96
C LEU A 63 -6.34 -4.08 2.67
N LEU A 64 -6.92 -4.55 3.77
CA LEU A 64 -7.65 -3.71 4.71
C LEU A 64 -6.70 -3.25 5.80
N LEU A 65 -6.44 -1.94 5.85
CA LEU A 65 -5.64 -1.30 6.88
C LEU A 65 -6.60 -0.59 7.86
N ASP A 66 -6.80 -1.18 9.05
CA ASP A 66 -7.59 -0.56 10.10
C ASP A 66 -6.68 0.34 10.96
N LEU A 67 -6.96 1.64 10.94
CA LEU A 67 -6.24 2.66 11.71
C LEU A 67 -7.06 3.17 12.91
N ASN A 68 -8.20 2.54 13.22
CA ASN A 68 -9.05 2.94 14.33
C ASN A 68 -8.54 2.35 15.65
N THR A 69 -7.66 3.08 16.33
CA THR A 69 -7.06 2.69 17.61
C THR A 69 -8.05 2.57 18.78
N GLY A 70 -9.29 3.05 18.63
CA GLY A 70 -10.25 3.14 19.73
C GLY A 70 -11.00 1.84 20.05
N LYS A 71 -11.59 1.19 19.05
CA LYS A 71 -12.62 0.14 19.28
C LYS A 71 -12.31 -1.24 18.72
N ARG A 72 -11.19 -1.41 18.00
CA ARG A 72 -10.76 -2.70 17.41
C ARG A 72 -11.88 -3.36 16.59
N ASP A 73 -12.66 -2.56 15.86
CA ASP A 73 -13.89 -3.01 15.19
C ASP A 73 -13.60 -4.12 14.17
N SER A 74 -12.48 -4.04 13.44
CA SER A 74 -12.07 -5.09 12.49
C SER A 74 -11.82 -6.43 13.17
N ARG A 75 -11.24 -6.45 14.38
CA ARG A 75 -10.99 -7.70 15.12
C ARG A 75 -12.28 -8.43 15.44
N ILE A 76 -13.34 -7.70 15.79
CA ILE A 76 -14.67 -8.26 16.04
C ILE A 76 -15.29 -8.79 14.74
N VAL A 77 -15.20 -8.02 13.65
CA VAL A 77 -15.81 -8.40 12.36
C VAL A 77 -15.17 -9.67 11.79
N PHE A 78 -13.86 -9.83 11.95
CA PHE A 78 -13.11 -10.95 11.38
C PHE A 78 -12.80 -12.07 12.39
N ASP A 79 -13.36 -12.02 13.60
CA ASP A 79 -13.11 -12.98 14.68
C ASP A 79 -11.62 -13.22 14.94
N VAL A 80 -10.85 -12.12 14.98
CA VAL A 80 -9.40 -12.13 15.19
C VAL A 80 -9.15 -12.11 16.69
N ASP A 81 -8.74 -13.25 17.24
CA ASP A 81 -8.50 -13.39 18.67
C ASP A 81 -7.38 -12.47 19.18
N ASN A 82 -7.54 -11.94 20.40
CA ASN A 82 -6.71 -10.85 20.92
C ASN A 82 -5.29 -11.28 21.33
N GLY A 83 -4.99 -12.58 21.37
CA GLY A 83 -3.71 -13.10 21.89
C GLY A 83 -2.67 -13.49 20.84
N SER A 84 -3.04 -13.63 19.57
CA SER A 84 -2.18 -14.30 18.56
C SER A 84 -1.61 -13.40 17.49
N TYR A 85 -2.11 -12.16 17.35
CA TYR A 85 -1.75 -11.28 16.23
C TYR A 85 -1.06 -10.01 16.71
N ARG A 86 -0.02 -9.62 15.96
CA ARG A 86 0.74 -8.39 16.24
C ARG A 86 0.03 -7.18 15.69
N ASP A 87 0.12 -6.08 16.41
CA ASP A 87 -0.35 -4.78 15.97
C ASP A 87 0.77 -3.73 15.92
N PHE A 88 0.42 -2.49 15.59
CA PHE A 88 1.41 -1.40 15.52
C PHE A 88 2.07 -1.11 16.87
N GLY A 89 1.40 -1.39 17.99
CA GLY A 89 1.95 -1.25 19.34
C GLY A 89 3.04 -2.28 19.68
N ASP A 90 3.05 -3.43 19.00
CA ASP A 90 4.04 -4.49 19.20
C ASP A 90 5.40 -4.20 18.53
N ILE A 91 5.51 -3.10 17.80
CA ILE A 91 6.75 -2.68 17.13
C ILE A 91 7.70 -2.08 18.19
N LYS A 92 8.51 -2.94 18.81
CA LYS A 92 9.38 -2.60 19.95
C LYS A 92 10.60 -1.72 19.64
N ASN A 93 10.97 -1.55 18.38
CA ASN A 93 12.11 -0.73 17.98
C ASN A 93 11.60 0.59 17.40
N PRO A 94 12.20 1.75 17.75
CA PRO A 94 11.99 2.97 16.99
C PRO A 94 12.44 2.67 15.56
N VAL A 95 11.48 2.47 14.67
CA VAL A 95 11.78 2.26 13.26
C VAL A 95 11.93 3.66 12.69
N ASP A 96 13.17 4.06 12.37
CA ASP A 96 13.44 5.35 11.72
C ASP A 96 12.67 5.48 10.39
N SER A 97 12.24 4.35 9.82
CA SER A 97 11.32 4.26 8.69
C SER A 97 10.50 2.97 8.74
N ILE A 98 9.16 3.05 8.62
CA ILE A 98 8.34 1.85 8.41
C ILE A 98 8.63 1.32 7.01
N ASP A 99 9.33 0.19 6.92
CA ASP A 99 9.57 -0.51 5.66
C ASP A 99 8.58 -1.67 5.44
N THR A 100 8.63 -2.26 4.25
CA THR A 100 7.76 -3.39 3.90
C THR A 100 8.04 -4.65 4.71
N SER A 101 9.23 -4.80 5.30
CA SER A 101 9.59 -5.94 6.15
C SER A 101 8.86 -5.88 7.48
N VAL A 102 8.72 -4.67 8.06
CA VAL A 102 7.93 -4.43 9.26
C VAL A 102 6.46 -4.67 8.99
N LEU A 103 5.91 -4.10 7.90
CA LEU A 103 4.50 -4.25 7.55
C LEU A 103 4.12 -5.73 7.35
N LYS A 104 4.95 -6.52 6.68
CA LYS A 104 4.72 -7.97 6.48
C LYS A 104 4.54 -8.75 7.79
N ARG A 105 5.12 -8.27 8.91
CA ARG A 105 4.99 -8.92 10.23
C ARG A 105 3.66 -8.61 10.93
N LEU A 106 2.94 -7.61 10.45
CA LEU A 106 1.64 -7.15 10.97
C LEU A 106 0.47 -7.69 10.14
N VAL A 107 0.74 -8.16 8.92
CA VAL A 107 -0.30 -8.66 8.01
C VAL A 107 -0.85 -9.98 8.52
N ILE A 108 -2.15 -9.98 8.77
CA ILE A 108 -2.98 -11.18 8.91
C ILE A 108 -3.46 -11.57 7.51
N ASN A 109 -3.15 -12.80 7.10
CA ASN A 109 -3.58 -13.35 5.82
C ASN A 109 -4.79 -14.25 6.05
N PHE A 110 -5.88 -14.02 5.33
CA PHE A 110 -7.00 -14.95 5.27
C PHE A 110 -6.79 -15.97 4.14
N ASP A 111 -7.60 -17.03 4.11
CA ASP A 111 -7.52 -18.08 3.07
C ASP A 111 -7.89 -17.59 1.65
N ASN A 112 -8.43 -16.37 1.54
CA ASN A 112 -8.75 -15.71 0.27
C ASN A 112 -7.75 -14.57 0.00
N SER A 113 -8.03 -13.69 -0.97
CA SER A 113 -7.15 -12.57 -1.29
C SER A 113 -7.28 -11.37 -0.35
N LEU A 114 -7.90 -11.54 0.82
CA LEU A 114 -8.00 -10.51 1.85
C LEU A 114 -6.80 -10.60 2.80
N HIS A 115 -6.21 -9.45 3.04
CA HIS A 115 -5.16 -9.22 4.01
C HIS A 115 -5.63 -8.12 4.97
N LEU A 116 -5.30 -8.24 6.25
CA LEU A 116 -5.68 -7.29 7.28
C LEU A 116 -4.46 -6.84 8.06
N ILE A 117 -4.35 -5.54 8.27
CA ILE A 117 -3.49 -4.96 9.31
C ILE A 117 -4.43 -4.29 10.31
N ILE A 118 -4.28 -4.70 11.58
CA ILE A 118 -5.06 -4.21 12.71
C ILE A 118 -4.35 -3.01 13.37
N PRO A 119 -5.11 -2.11 14.02
CA PRO A 119 -4.55 -0.98 14.72
C PRO A 119 -3.75 -1.43 15.95
#